data_AF-A0A525DDL5-F1
#
_entry.id   AF-A0A525DDL5-F1
#
_cell.length_a   1.000
_cell.length_b   1.000
_cell.length_c   1.000
_cell.angle_alpha   90.00
_cell.angle_beta   90.00
_cell.angle_gamma   90.00
#
_symmetry.space_group_name_H-M   'P 1'
#
loop_
_entity.id
_entity.type
_entity.pdbx_description
1 polymer ?
#
loop_
_entity_poly.entity_id
_entity_poly.type
_entity_poly.pdbx_seq_one_letter_code
_entity_poly.pdbx_strand_id
1 'polypeptide(L)'
;MSIVDEKLMVKLRESGVEAALIPGFIRSLANAFLINPEMSPYQANRRLKYLGWDDVEIDYHTLQLAINSLEIKGLKRLEYKSAPWYINSYNPVDSKRKQKVLELQVAS
;
A
#
# COMPACT_ATOMS: atom_id res chain seq x y z
N MET A 1 -4.63 -10.02 -19.05
CA MET A 1 -5.13 -10.19 -17.67
C MET A 1 -4.91 -11.66 -17.33
N SER A 2 -4.32 -11.99 -16.18
CA SER A 2 -4.06 -13.39 -15.82
C SER A 2 -5.32 -14.03 -15.20
N ILE A 3 -5.40 -15.35 -15.20
CA ILE A 3 -6.48 -16.09 -14.50
C ILE A 3 -6.51 -15.76 -12.99
N VAL A 4 -5.35 -15.45 -12.41
CA VAL A 4 -5.23 -15.00 -11.01
C VAL A 4 -5.87 -13.63 -10.83
N ASP A 5 -5.66 -12.71 -11.78
CA ASP A 5 -6.29 -11.39 -11.75
C ASP A 5 -7.80 -11.49 -11.82
N GLU A 6 -8.34 -12.31 -12.72
CA GLU A 6 -9.79 -12.48 -12.87
C GLU A 6 -10.42 -13.04 -11.59
N LYS A 7 -9.83 -14.08 -11.00
CA LYS A 7 -10.28 -14.65 -9.73
C LYS A 7 -10.21 -13.65 -8.58
N LEU A 8 -9.13 -12.86 -8.51
CA LEU A 8 -8.99 -11.81 -7.51
C LEU A 8 -10.10 -10.77 -7.66
N MET A 9 -10.37 -10.28 -8.88
CA MET A 9 -11.41 -9.28 -9.12
C MET A 9 -12.79 -9.77 -8.70
N VAL A 10 -13.10 -11.06 -8.93
CA VAL A 10 -14.35 -11.68 -8.46
C VAL A 10 -14.41 -11.69 -6.93
N LYS A 11 -13.37 -12.24 -6.27
CA LYS A 11 -13.31 -12.33 -4.80
C LYS A 11 -13.40 -10.97 -4.12
N LEU A 12 -12.78 -9.93 -4.68
CA LEU A 12 -12.85 -8.58 -4.13
C LEU A 12 -14.26 -7.99 -4.22
N ARG A 13 -14.99 -8.22 -5.32
CA ARG A 13 -16.39 -7.79 -5.43
C ARG A 13 -17.29 -8.53 -4.46
N GLU A 14 -17.10 -9.84 -4.33
CA GLU A 14 -17.83 -10.67 -3.34
C GLU A 14 -17.57 -10.21 -1.90
N SER A 15 -16.39 -9.64 -1.64
CA SER A 15 -16.01 -9.08 -0.33
C SER A 15 -16.50 -7.64 -0.11
N GLY A 16 -17.30 -7.09 -1.04
CA GLY A 16 -17.89 -5.75 -0.92
C GLY A 16 -17.10 -4.61 -1.58
N VAL A 17 -16.00 -4.89 -2.26
CA VAL A 17 -15.25 -3.84 -2.98
C VAL A 17 -15.95 -3.49 -4.28
N GLU A 18 -16.44 -2.25 -4.38
CA GLU A 18 -17.01 -1.73 -5.63
C GLU A 18 -15.98 -1.76 -6.77
N ALA A 19 -16.43 -2.09 -7.99
CA ALA A 19 -15.53 -2.29 -9.14
C ALA A 19 -14.64 -1.07 -9.43
N ALA A 20 -15.16 0.15 -9.23
CA ALA A 20 -14.41 1.39 -9.40
C ALA A 20 -13.32 1.60 -8.35
N LEU A 21 -13.46 0.97 -7.18
CA LEU A 21 -12.58 1.11 -6.02
C LEU A 21 -11.49 0.03 -5.97
N ILE A 22 -11.65 -1.08 -6.71
CA ILE A 22 -10.68 -2.19 -6.73
C ILE A 22 -9.22 -1.74 -7.00
N PRO A 23 -8.92 -0.84 -7.95
CA PRO A 23 -7.55 -0.37 -8.15
C PRO A 23 -6.96 0.32 -6.91
N GLY A 24 -7.78 1.07 -6.17
CA GLY A 24 -7.39 1.69 -4.90
C GLY A 24 -7.15 0.65 -3.82
N PHE A 25 -8.05 -0.33 -3.71
CA PHE A 25 -7.93 -1.45 -2.75
C PHE A 25 -6.63 -2.24 -2.97
N ILE A 26 -6.35 -2.64 -4.21
CA ILE A 26 -5.13 -3.37 -4.57
C ILE A 26 -3.88 -2.54 -4.23
N ARG A 27 -3.90 -1.22 -4.44
CA ARG A 27 -2.79 -0.34 -4.05
C ARG A 27 -2.58 -0.30 -2.54
N SER A 28 -3.65 -0.18 -1.75
CA SER A 28 -3.57 -0.23 -0.29
C SER A 28 -3.00 -1.57 0.20
N LEU A 29 -3.43 -2.68 -0.40
CA LEU A 29 -2.92 -4.01 -0.07
C LEU A 29 -1.46 -4.20 -0.49
N ALA A 30 -1.07 -3.71 -1.68
CA ALA A 30 0.31 -3.73 -2.14
C ALA A 30 1.23 -2.93 -1.19
N ASN A 31 0.79 -1.76 -0.73
CA ASN A 31 1.53 -0.97 0.25
C ASN A 31 1.68 -1.72 1.59
N ALA A 32 0.65 -2.42 2.05
CA ALA A 32 0.73 -3.25 3.25
C ALA A 32 1.74 -4.39 3.08
N PHE A 33 1.69 -5.08 1.94
CA PHE A 33 2.60 -6.18 1.59
C PHE A 33 4.06 -5.73 1.47
N LEU A 34 4.32 -4.56 0.88
CA LEU A 34 5.67 -3.99 0.79
C LEU A 34 6.28 -3.66 2.15
N ILE A 35 5.46 -3.32 3.14
CA ILE A 35 5.90 -3.06 4.52
C ILE A 35 6.13 -4.37 5.29
N ASN A 36 5.25 -5.35 5.11
CA ASN A 36 5.33 -6.65 5.76
C ASN A 36 4.94 -7.77 4.78
N PRO A 37 5.90 -8.38 4.07
CA PRO A 37 5.62 -9.47 3.12
C PRO A 37 5.04 -10.72 3.78
N GLU A 38 5.40 -10.98 5.04
CA GLU A 38 4.96 -12.14 5.81
C GLU A 38 3.64 -11.88 6.58
N MET A 39 2.86 -10.89 6.15
CA MET A 39 1.64 -10.52 6.85
C MET A 39 0.58 -11.62 6.79
N SER A 40 0.00 -11.93 7.96
CA SER A 40 -1.18 -12.78 8.02
C SER A 40 -2.43 -12.03 7.51
N PRO A 41 -3.52 -12.74 7.15
CA PRO A 41 -4.78 -12.09 6.79
C PRO A 41 -5.28 -11.13 7.86
N TYR A 42 -5.10 -11.47 9.13
CA TYR A 42 -5.45 -10.60 10.25
C TYR A 42 -4.67 -9.27 10.23
N GLN A 43 -3.36 -9.34 9.98
CA GLN A 43 -2.52 -8.14 9.89
C GLN A 43 -2.87 -7.30 8.65
N ALA A 44 -3.13 -7.95 7.51
CA ALA A 44 -3.55 -7.29 6.28
C ALA A 44 -4.87 -6.54 6.48
N ASN A 45 -5.91 -7.21 7.00
CA ASN A 45 -7.21 -6.58 7.27
C ASN A 45 -7.10 -5.44 8.27
N ARG A 46 -6.33 -5.61 9.36
CA ARG A 46 -6.09 -4.52 10.31
C ARG A 46 -5.48 -3.30 9.62
N ARG A 47 -4.52 -3.49 8.71
CA ARG A 47 -3.90 -2.40 7.96
C ARG A 47 -4.86 -1.74 6.97
N LEU A 48 -5.70 -2.52 6.29
CA LEU A 48 -6.71 -2.05 5.36
C LEU A 48 -7.77 -1.18 6.08
N LYS A 49 -8.22 -1.58 7.27
CA LYS A 49 -9.12 -0.78 8.13
C LYS A 49 -8.52 0.58 8.46
N TYR A 50 -7.24 0.62 8.87
CA TYR A 50 -6.53 1.90 9.08
C TYR A 50 -6.41 2.79 7.82
N LEU A 51 -6.64 2.24 6.62
CA LEU A 51 -6.63 2.96 5.35
C LEU A 51 -8.05 3.32 4.86
N GLY A 52 -9.09 3.09 5.68
CA GLY A 52 -10.49 3.41 5.38
C GLY A 52 -11.27 2.28 4.71
N TRP A 53 -10.73 1.06 4.68
CA TRP A 53 -11.46 -0.13 4.19
C TRP A 53 -12.13 -0.87 5.36
N ASP A 54 -12.96 -0.17 6.14
CA ASP A 54 -13.54 -0.69 7.37
C ASP A 54 -14.56 -1.81 7.14
N ASP A 55 -15.32 -1.71 6.04
CA ASP A 55 -16.41 -2.63 5.68
C ASP A 55 -15.96 -3.81 4.80
N VAL A 56 -14.66 -3.92 4.51
CA VAL A 56 -14.10 -4.97 3.65
C VAL A 56 -13.17 -5.85 4.46
N GLU A 57 -13.40 -7.16 4.39
CA GLU A 57 -12.52 -8.16 4.99
C GLU A 57 -12.12 -9.21 3.95
N ILE A 58 -10.83 -9.47 3.83
CA ILE A 58 -10.28 -10.48 2.92
C ILE A 58 -9.89 -11.74 3.67
N ASP A 59 -10.25 -12.89 3.11
CA ASP A 59 -9.82 -14.19 3.61
C ASP A 59 -8.38 -14.52 3.17
N TYR A 60 -7.85 -15.62 3.70
CA TYR A 60 -6.51 -16.11 3.33
C TYR A 60 -6.37 -16.33 1.82
N HIS A 61 -7.39 -16.90 1.19
CA HIS A 61 -7.35 -17.21 -0.25
C HIS A 61 -7.26 -15.94 -1.10
N THR A 62 -8.02 -14.91 -0.75
CA THR A 62 -8.04 -13.60 -1.42
C THR A 62 -6.72 -12.88 -1.26
N LEU A 63 -6.12 -12.95 -0.07
CA LEU A 63 -4.78 -12.42 0.17
C LEU A 63 -3.73 -13.11 -0.74
N GLN A 64 -3.76 -14.43 -0.85
CA GLN A 64 -2.83 -15.18 -1.71
C GLN A 64 -3.02 -14.85 -3.20
N LEU A 65 -4.26 -14.71 -3.67
CA LEU A 65 -4.52 -14.25 -5.04
C LEU A 65 -3.95 -12.85 -5.29
N ALA A 66 -4.07 -11.94 -4.33
CA ALA A 66 -3.51 -10.60 -4.42
C ALA A 66 -1.98 -10.63 -4.46
N ILE A 67 -1.33 -11.35 -3.55
CA ILE A 67 0.14 -11.47 -3.51
C ILE A 67 0.66 -12.04 -4.84
N ASN A 68 0.10 -13.15 -5.30
CA ASN A 68 0.48 -13.75 -6.59
C ASN A 68 0.30 -12.77 -7.76
N SER A 69 -0.81 -12.02 -7.78
CA SER A 69 -1.05 -10.99 -8.80
C SER A 69 0.04 -9.89 -8.77
N LEU A 70 0.44 -9.45 -7.57
CA LEU A 70 1.46 -8.42 -7.37
C LEU A 70 2.85 -8.91 -7.78
N GLU A 71 3.21 -10.14 -7.41
CA GLU A 71 4.48 -10.78 -7.76
C GLU A 71 4.60 -10.98 -9.27
N ILE A 72 3.56 -11.51 -9.93
CA ILE A 72 3.53 -11.73 -11.39
C ILE A 72 3.72 -10.40 -12.15
N LYS A 73 3.10 -9.32 -11.68
CA LYS A 73 3.20 -7.99 -12.33
C LYS A 73 4.51 -7.27 -12.05
N GLY A 74 5.27 -7.74 -11.06
CA GLY A 74 6.50 -7.11 -10.58
C GLY A 74 6.22 -5.88 -9.72
N LEU A 75 6.53 -5.97 -8.43
CA LEU A 75 6.35 -4.90 -7.42
C LEU A 75 7.08 -3.59 -7.77
N LYS A 76 8.17 -3.66 -8.56
CA LYS A 76 8.92 -2.48 -9.04
C LYS A 76 8.07 -1.50 -9.87
N ARG A 77 6.96 -1.95 -10.46
CA ARG A 77 6.02 -1.07 -11.18
C ARG A 77 5.04 -0.36 -10.25
N LEU A 78 4.90 -0.86 -9.02
CA LEU A 78 3.97 -0.37 -8.00
C LEU A 78 4.68 0.46 -6.92
N GLU A 79 6.02 0.46 -6.90
CA GLU A 79 6.80 1.41 -6.11
C GLU A 79 6.32 2.83 -6.41
N TYR A 80 5.89 3.51 -5.35
CA TYR A 80 5.52 4.91 -5.42
C TYR A 80 6.74 5.73 -5.88
N LYS A 81 6.63 6.32 -7.07
CA LYS A 81 7.57 7.33 -7.53
C LYS A 81 6.99 8.68 -7.16
N SER A 82 7.63 9.36 -6.20
CA SER A 82 7.33 10.75 -5.92
C SER A 82 7.36 11.55 -7.23
N ALA A 83 6.42 12.47 -7.39
CA ALA A 83 6.38 13.30 -8.59
C ALA A 83 7.73 14.03 -8.79
N PRO A 84 8.22 14.21 -10.03
CA PRO A 84 9.51 14.85 -10.28
C PRO A 84 9.65 16.22 -9.61
N TRP A 85 8.56 17.00 -9.54
CA TRP A 85 8.56 18.28 -8.84
C TRP A 85 8.86 18.13 -7.34
N TYR A 86 8.35 17.08 -6.70
CA TYR A 86 8.59 16.82 -5.27
C TYR A 86 10.05 16.44 -5.04
N ILE A 87 10.59 15.52 -5.85
CA ILE A 87 11.98 15.07 -5.76
C ILE A 87 12.94 16.24 -5.99
N ASN A 88 12.70 17.05 -7.03
CA ASN A 88 13.55 18.18 -7.38
C ASN A 88 13.48 19.33 -6.35
N SER A 89 12.35 19.47 -5.65
CA SER A 89 12.19 20.45 -4.58
C SER A 89 12.75 19.98 -3.23
N TYR A 90 13.02 18.68 -3.07
CA TYR A 90 13.48 18.10 -1.83
C TYR A 90 15.02 18.18 -1.73
N ASN A 91 15.53 19.16 -0.97
CA ASN A 91 16.94 19.24 -0.63
C ASN A 91 17.21 18.58 0.75
N PRO A 92 17.86 17.40 0.81
CA PRO A 92 18.13 16.69 2.06
C PRO A 92 19.09 17.43 3.01
N VAL A 93 19.82 18.44 2.53
CA VAL A 93 20.68 19.29 3.37
C VAL A 93 19.85 20.29 4.17
N ASP A 94 18.73 20.79 3.61
CA ASP A 94 17.86 21.77 4.26
C ASP A 94 17.00 21.13 5.34
N SER A 95 16.56 19.88 5.15
CA SER A 95 15.80 19.13 6.17
C SER A 95 16.65 18.79 7.40
N LYS A 96 17.93 18.42 7.22
CA LYS A 96 18.86 18.19 8.34
C LYS A 96 19.19 19.46 9.12
N ARG A 97 19.32 20.61 8.44
CA ARG A 97 19.54 21.91 9.10
C ARG A 97 18.32 22.34 9.91
N LYS A 98 17.11 22.20 9.36
CA LYS A 98 15.86 22.51 10.07
C LYS A 98 15.67 21.63 11.31
N GLN A 99 15.96 20.34 11.21
CA GLN A 99 15.89 19.42 12.34
C GLN A 99 16.85 19.79 13.47
N LYS A 100 18.11 20.11 13.13
CA LYS A 100 19.12 20.54 14.11
C LYS A 100 18.79 21.88 14.78
N VAL A 101 18.22 22.83 14.03
CA VAL A 101 17.77 24.13 14.59
C VAL A 101 16.59 23.93 15.54
N LEU A 102 15.64 23.06 15.20
CA LEU A 102 14.51 22.75 16.05
C LEU A 102 14.96 22.08 17.36
N GLU A 103 15.90 21.14 17.30
CA GLU A 103 16.48 20.48 18.47
C GLU A 103 17.23 21.46 19.39
N LEU A 104 17.90 22.47 18.83
CA LEU A 104 18.59 23.52 19.59
C LEU A 104 17.63 24.53 20.23
N GLN A 105 16.44 24.77 19.64
CA GLN A 105 15.42 25.66 20.19
C GLN A 105 14.57 25.01 21.30
N VAL A 106 14.49 23.68 21.32
CA VAL A 106 13.75 22.93 22.36
C VAL A 106 14.66 22.63 23.56
N ALA A 107 15.98 22.77 23.41
CA ALA A 107 16.98 22.53 24.46
C ALA A 107 17.40 23.80 25.24
N SER A 108 16.74 24.94 25.01
CA SER A 108 16.92 26.22 25.72
C SER A 108 15.69 26.58 26.53
#